data_AF-A0A937P7R4-F1
#
_entry.id   AF-A0A937P7R4-F1
#
_cell.length_a   1.000
_cell.length_b   1.000
_cell.length_c   1.000
_cell.angle_alpha   90.00
_cell.angle_beta   90.00
_cell.angle_gamma   90.00
#
_symmetry.space_group_name_H-M   'P 1'
#
loop_
_entity.id
_entity.type
_entity.pdbx_description
1 polymer ?
#
loop_
_entity_poly.entity_id
_entity_poly.type
_entity_poly.pdbx_seq_one_letter_code
_entity_poly.pdbx_strand_id
1 'polypeptide(L)'
;MGKVLVLYYSQGGNTEKMARLVAEGVREITGIEVRLKSVLEANRDDIFWCDGMALGSPTHLGTVSSTMKKFWEELLPDWQKLDGKIGCAFSSQGGWGGGAELTCQALTTIMMNYGFLVFGVTDYSGHQFTAHYGATQAGEPREKKQIEGCRRLGKRLAEWVAVYIDGRKELHPLLGKYKRNPWD
;
A
#
# COMPACT_ATOMS: atom_id res chain seq x y z
N MET A 1 4.42 1.13 19.29
CA MET A 1 3.49 1.88 18.43
C MET A 1 4.03 1.72 17.04
N GLY A 2 3.36 0.90 16.25
CA GLY A 2 3.74 0.63 14.88
C GLY A 2 3.69 1.88 14.03
N LYS A 3 4.60 1.94 13.07
CA LYS A 3 4.81 3.09 12.20
C LYS A 3 4.55 2.68 10.76
N VAL A 4 3.60 3.34 10.12
CA VAL A 4 3.26 3.07 8.72
C VAL A 4 3.61 4.26 7.85
N LEU A 5 4.33 3.98 6.75
CA LEU A 5 4.56 4.95 5.69
C LEU A 5 3.68 4.63 4.49
N VAL A 6 2.84 5.59 4.09
CA VAL A 6 2.20 5.58 2.78
C VAL A 6 3.05 6.43 1.85
N LEU A 7 3.87 5.76 1.03
CA LEU A 7 4.82 6.37 0.12
C LEU A 7 4.28 6.27 -1.31
N TYR A 8 4.20 7.38 -2.03
CA TYR A 8 3.65 7.36 -3.39
C TYR A 8 4.36 8.29 -4.36
N TYR A 9 4.20 8.03 -5.64
CA TYR A 9 4.38 9.04 -6.68
C TYR A 9 3.03 9.29 -7.37
N SER A 10 2.78 10.52 -7.82
CA SER A 10 1.56 10.88 -8.53
C SER A 10 1.83 12.00 -9.52
N GLN A 11 1.55 11.78 -10.81
CA GLN A 11 1.65 12.81 -11.84
C GLN A 11 0.34 13.59 -12.00
N GLY A 12 -0.80 12.88 -12.09
CA GLY A 12 -2.13 13.46 -12.33
C GLY A 12 -3.06 13.47 -11.10
N GLY A 13 -2.53 13.29 -9.90
CA GLY A 13 -3.30 13.34 -8.64
C GLY A 13 -4.08 12.07 -8.27
N ASN A 14 -4.32 11.14 -9.20
CA ASN A 14 -5.11 9.93 -8.91
C ASN A 14 -4.46 9.03 -7.86
N THR A 15 -3.17 8.69 -8.03
CA THR A 15 -2.43 7.86 -7.07
C THR A 15 -2.31 8.54 -5.71
N GLU A 16 -2.19 9.87 -5.68
CA GLU A 16 -2.22 10.64 -4.43
C GLU A 16 -3.56 10.50 -3.69
N LYS A 17 -4.69 10.59 -4.41
CA LYS A 17 -6.02 10.39 -3.81
C LYS A 17 -6.16 8.98 -3.25
N MET A 18 -5.67 7.97 -3.96
CA MET A 18 -5.57 6.60 -3.42
C MET A 18 -4.71 6.57 -2.16
N ALA A 19 -3.53 7.21 -2.16
CA ALA A 19 -2.63 7.24 -1.02
C ALA A 19 -3.27 7.88 0.23
N ARG A 20 -4.06 8.95 0.06
CA ARG A 20 -4.83 9.57 1.15
C ARG A 20 -5.84 8.59 1.74
N LEU A 21 -6.57 7.86 0.91
CA LEU A 21 -7.53 6.84 1.35
C LEU A 21 -6.86 5.63 2.02
N VAL A 22 -5.70 5.20 1.52
CA VAL A 22 -4.87 4.19 2.20
C VAL A 22 -4.46 4.69 3.59
N ALA A 23 -3.98 5.93 3.70
CA ALA A 23 -3.62 6.52 4.99
C ALA A 23 -4.83 6.68 5.93
N GLU A 24 -6.03 6.95 5.42
CA GLU A 24 -7.27 6.91 6.21
C GLU A 24 -7.53 5.51 6.77
N GLY A 25 -7.40 4.47 5.94
CA GLY A 25 -7.56 3.08 6.37
C GLY A 25 -6.56 2.66 7.45
N VAL A 26 -5.30 3.10 7.35
CA VAL A 26 -4.29 2.89 8.40
C VAL A 26 -4.76 3.45 9.74
N ARG A 27 -5.34 4.67 9.74
CA ARG A 27 -5.80 5.36 10.95
C ARG A 27 -6.99 4.70 11.63
N GLU A 28 -7.67 3.75 10.97
CA GLU A 28 -8.73 2.96 11.62
C GLU A 28 -8.18 2.06 12.74
N ILE A 29 -6.90 1.68 12.67
CA ILE A 29 -6.26 0.90 13.72
C ILE A 29 -5.60 1.84 14.71
N THR A 30 -6.18 1.93 15.91
CA THR A 30 -5.70 2.80 16.98
C THR A 30 -4.27 2.45 17.39
N GLY A 31 -3.44 3.46 17.66
CA GLY A 31 -2.07 3.25 18.15
C GLY A 31 -1.01 3.07 17.06
N ILE A 32 -1.39 3.21 15.78
CA ILE A 32 -0.47 3.22 14.64
C ILE A 32 -0.19 4.67 14.22
N GLU A 33 1.09 5.05 14.17
CA GLU A 33 1.53 6.32 13.62
C GLU A 33 1.60 6.22 12.08
N VAL A 34 1.11 7.23 11.35
CA VAL A 34 1.12 7.22 9.89
C VAL A 34 1.79 8.46 9.30
N ARG A 35 2.71 8.25 8.37
CA ARG A 35 3.23 9.28 7.47
C ARG A 35 2.69 9.06 6.06
N LEU A 36 2.25 10.14 5.41
CA LEU A 36 1.86 10.15 4.01
C LEU A 36 2.83 11.05 3.27
N LYS A 37 3.59 10.50 2.32
CA LYS A 37 4.65 11.23 1.62
C LYS A 37 4.69 10.91 0.14
N SER A 38 4.88 11.95 -0.66
CA SER A 38 5.33 11.80 -2.05
C SER A 38 6.81 11.42 -2.05
N VAL A 39 7.26 10.57 -2.99
CA VAL A 39 8.69 10.27 -3.20
C VAL A 39 9.52 11.51 -3.55
N LEU A 40 8.88 12.62 -3.94
CA LEU A 40 9.55 13.90 -4.16
C LEU A 40 9.92 14.62 -2.87
N GLU A 41 9.30 14.23 -1.74
CA GLU A 41 9.48 14.86 -0.43
C GLU A 41 10.00 13.88 0.64
N ALA A 42 9.83 12.58 0.40
CA ALA A 42 10.34 11.54 1.27
C ALA A 42 11.86 11.49 1.21
N ASN A 43 12.46 11.02 2.30
CA ASN A 43 13.89 10.78 2.37
C ASN A 43 14.19 9.41 2.98
N ARG A 44 15.48 9.08 3.05
CA ARG A 44 16.00 7.85 3.66
C ARG A 44 15.42 7.60 5.06
N ASP A 45 15.34 8.62 5.91
CA ASP A 45 14.93 8.46 7.30
C ASP A 45 13.45 8.08 7.43
N ASP A 46 12.60 8.45 6.48
CA ASP A 46 11.20 7.99 6.44
C ASP A 46 11.12 6.46 6.22
N ILE A 47 12.03 5.91 5.42
CA ILE A 47 12.10 4.47 5.14
C ILE A 47 12.59 3.70 6.37
N PHE A 48 13.62 4.21 7.04
CA PHE A 48 14.12 3.62 8.28
C PHE A 48 13.12 3.74 9.43
N TRP A 49 12.37 4.84 9.48
CA TRP A 49 11.37 5.10 10.52
C TRP A 49 10.21 4.11 10.51
N CYS A 50 9.75 3.64 9.34
CA CYS A 50 8.53 2.82 9.25
C CYS A 50 8.76 1.34 9.53
N ASP A 51 7.76 0.67 10.10
CA ASP A 51 7.70 -0.79 10.24
C ASP A 51 6.90 -1.43 9.09
N GLY A 52 5.91 -0.70 8.57
CA GLY A 52 5.09 -1.09 7.43
C GLY A 52 5.01 0.00 6.36
N MET A 53 4.87 -0.40 5.10
CA MET A 53 4.81 0.52 3.96
C MET A 53 3.71 0.14 2.97
N ALA A 54 2.91 1.13 2.58
CA ALA A 54 2.07 1.05 1.39
C ALA A 54 2.74 1.87 0.28
N LEU A 55 3.15 1.21 -0.80
CA LEU A 55 3.89 1.82 -1.90
C LEU A 55 2.99 2.04 -3.12
N GLY A 56 2.91 3.28 -3.59
CA GLY A 56 1.97 3.70 -4.64
C GLY A 56 2.63 4.31 -5.87
N SER A 57 2.28 3.85 -7.07
CA SER A 57 2.78 4.46 -8.33
C SER A 57 1.69 4.49 -9.41
N PRO A 58 1.60 5.53 -10.25
CA PRO A 58 0.81 5.44 -11.47
C PRO A 58 1.37 4.33 -12.37
N THR A 59 0.49 3.68 -13.12
CA THR A 59 0.85 2.67 -14.12
C THR A 59 1.46 3.35 -15.33
N HIS A 60 2.78 3.28 -15.47
CA HIS A 60 3.50 3.77 -16.65
C HIS A 60 4.00 2.56 -17.43
N LEU A 61 3.43 2.33 -18.61
CA LEU A 61 3.78 1.19 -19.48
C LEU A 61 3.68 -0.18 -18.77
N GLY A 62 2.65 -0.36 -17.93
CA GLY A 62 2.44 -1.60 -17.17
C GLY A 62 3.40 -1.81 -15.99
N THR A 63 4.20 -0.79 -15.63
CA THR A 63 5.14 -0.84 -14.50
C THR A 63 5.10 0.47 -13.69
N VAL A 64 6.06 0.65 -12.78
CA VAL A 64 6.21 1.83 -11.92
C VAL A 64 6.67 3.06 -12.72
N SER A 65 6.36 4.25 -12.22
CA SER A 65 6.95 5.47 -12.79
C SER A 65 8.48 5.48 -12.66
N SER A 66 9.16 6.15 -13.61
CA SER A 66 10.61 6.35 -13.54
C SER A 66 11.04 7.09 -12.27
N THR A 67 10.23 8.05 -11.79
CA THR A 67 10.47 8.76 -10.52
C THR A 67 10.42 7.81 -9.32
N MET A 68 9.44 6.90 -9.28
CA MET A 68 9.36 5.87 -8.23
C MET A 68 10.57 4.94 -8.30
N LYS A 69 10.94 4.47 -9.50
CA LYS A 69 12.09 3.59 -9.67
C LYS A 69 13.39 4.25 -9.20
N LYS A 70 13.62 5.51 -9.60
CA LYS A 70 14.80 6.29 -9.23
C LYS A 70 14.95 6.44 -7.71
N PHE A 71 13.86 6.75 -6.99
CA PHE A 71 13.87 6.85 -5.53
C PHE A 71 14.43 5.56 -4.87
N TRP A 72 14.01 4.39 -5.35
CA TRP A 72 14.50 3.11 -4.84
C TRP A 72 15.90 2.74 -5.33
N GLU A 73 16.36 3.24 -6.48
CA GLU A 73 17.74 3.06 -6.93
C GLU A 73 18.72 3.90 -6.09
N GLU A 74 18.31 5.08 -5.65
CA GLU A 74 19.11 5.94 -4.76
C GLU A 74 19.28 5.34 -3.34
N LEU A 75 18.39 4.44 -2.93
CA LEU A 75 18.46 3.73 -1.64
C LEU A 75 19.31 2.45 -1.67
N LEU A 76 19.92 2.08 -2.81
CA LEU A 76 20.74 0.87 -2.93
C LEU A 76 21.87 0.75 -1.87
N PRO A 77 22.54 1.83 -1.41
CA PRO A 77 23.52 1.74 -0.31
C PRO A 77 22.96 1.20 1.02
N ASP A 78 21.63 1.15 1.17
CA ASP A 78 20.92 0.65 2.34
C ASP A 78 20.18 -0.66 2.10
N TRP A 79 20.37 -1.29 0.94
CA TRP A 79 19.61 -2.45 0.48
C TRP A 79 19.49 -3.57 1.51
N GLN A 80 20.61 -3.96 2.14
CA GLN A 80 20.66 -5.04 3.16
C GLN A 80 20.28 -4.59 4.58
N LYS A 81 19.76 -3.37 4.74
CA LYS A 81 19.44 -2.77 6.05
C LYS A 81 17.94 -2.62 6.25
N LEU A 82 17.12 -3.06 5.29
CA LEU A 82 15.67 -2.83 5.28
C LEU A 82 14.85 -4.12 5.37
N ASP A 83 15.51 -5.28 5.51
CA ASP A 83 14.87 -6.58 5.69
C ASP A 83 13.84 -6.59 6.84
N GLY A 84 12.75 -7.34 6.66
CA GLY A 84 11.74 -7.59 7.69
C GLY A 84 10.64 -6.53 7.81
N LYS A 85 10.71 -5.42 7.06
CA LYS A 85 9.60 -4.46 6.94
C LYS A 85 8.39 -5.09 6.23
N ILE A 86 7.19 -4.65 6.58
CA ILE A 86 5.94 -5.18 5.98
C ILE A 86 5.51 -4.30 4.79
N GLY A 87 5.14 -4.88 3.65
CA GLY A 87 4.87 -4.12 2.42
C GLY A 87 3.56 -4.49 1.71
N CYS A 88 2.88 -3.50 1.13
CA CYS A 88 1.82 -3.71 0.15
C CYS A 88 1.82 -2.63 -0.94
N ALA A 89 1.18 -2.88 -2.07
CA ALA A 89 1.21 -1.98 -3.23
C ALA A 89 -0.16 -1.40 -3.58
N PHE A 90 -0.17 -0.27 -4.29
CA PHE A 90 -1.36 0.26 -4.97
C PHE A 90 -0.99 1.02 -6.25
N SER A 91 -1.92 1.08 -7.19
CA SER A 91 -1.65 1.74 -8.48
C SER A 91 -2.90 2.30 -9.15
N SER A 92 -2.74 3.47 -9.79
CA SER A 92 -3.73 4.06 -10.69
C SER A 92 -3.30 3.92 -12.14
N GLN A 93 -4.21 3.45 -13.00
CA GLN A 93 -4.03 3.28 -14.45
C GLN A 93 -4.98 4.19 -15.23
N GLY A 94 -4.76 4.34 -16.55
CA GLY A 94 -5.66 5.14 -17.40
C GLY A 94 -7.03 4.49 -17.62
N GLY A 95 -7.09 3.16 -17.69
CA GLY A 95 -8.31 2.40 -17.94
C GLY A 95 -8.21 0.96 -17.41
N TRP A 96 -9.35 0.31 -17.19
CA TRP A 96 -9.36 -1.10 -16.76
C TRP A 96 -8.69 -2.00 -17.78
N GLY A 97 -7.90 -2.97 -17.31
CA GLY A 97 -7.01 -3.78 -18.17
C GLY A 97 -5.71 -3.08 -18.58
N GLY A 98 -5.45 -1.86 -18.11
CA GLY A 98 -4.26 -1.06 -18.45
C GLY A 98 -2.97 -1.42 -17.71
N GLY A 99 -2.97 -2.45 -16.85
CA GLY A 99 -1.78 -2.97 -16.18
C GLY A 99 -1.57 -2.57 -14.72
N ALA A 100 -2.55 -2.00 -14.01
CA ALA A 100 -2.38 -1.62 -12.58
C ALA A 100 -1.97 -2.78 -11.67
N GLU A 101 -2.46 -4.00 -11.92
CA GLU A 101 -2.04 -5.19 -11.17
C GLU A 101 -0.57 -5.55 -11.45
N LEU A 102 -0.12 -5.40 -12.71
CA LEU A 102 1.28 -5.61 -13.08
C LEU A 102 2.19 -4.56 -12.43
N THR A 103 1.75 -3.30 -12.37
CA THR A 103 2.46 -2.26 -11.61
C THR A 103 2.51 -2.60 -10.11
N CYS A 104 1.43 -3.11 -9.52
CA CYS A 104 1.45 -3.56 -8.13
C CYS A 104 2.43 -4.71 -7.91
N GLN A 105 2.51 -5.67 -8.85
CA GLN A 105 3.52 -6.72 -8.80
C GLN A 105 4.94 -6.15 -8.93
N ALA A 106 5.18 -5.18 -9.82
CA ALA A 106 6.48 -4.53 -9.94
C ALA A 106 6.91 -3.81 -8.65
N LEU A 107 6.00 -3.09 -8.00
CA LEU A 107 6.23 -2.47 -6.69
C LEU A 107 6.53 -3.53 -5.62
N THR A 108 5.79 -4.63 -5.63
CA THR A 108 5.98 -5.76 -4.72
C THR A 108 7.34 -6.42 -4.93
N THR A 109 7.78 -6.61 -6.17
CA THR A 109 9.12 -7.12 -6.51
C THR A 109 10.22 -6.20 -6.00
N ILE A 110 10.06 -4.88 -6.10
CA ILE A 110 11.02 -3.92 -5.54
C ILE A 110 11.12 -4.13 -4.02
N MET A 111 9.98 -4.17 -3.30
CA MET A 111 9.97 -4.37 -1.85
C MET A 111 10.55 -5.73 -1.43
N MET A 112 10.18 -6.83 -2.11
CA MET A 112 10.75 -8.15 -1.85
C MET A 112 12.26 -8.19 -2.07
N ASN A 113 12.76 -7.48 -3.09
CA ASN A 113 14.19 -7.40 -3.32
C ASN A 113 14.91 -6.71 -2.16
N TYR A 114 14.30 -5.73 -1.50
CA TYR A 114 14.77 -5.09 -0.26
C TYR A 114 14.49 -5.92 1.03
N GLY A 115 14.04 -7.17 0.90
CA GLY A 115 13.82 -8.07 2.04
C GLY A 115 12.50 -7.86 2.80
N PHE A 116 11.52 -7.19 2.20
CA PHE A 116 10.23 -6.93 2.85
C PHE A 116 9.33 -8.17 2.84
N LEU A 117 8.49 -8.31 3.87
CA LEU A 117 7.37 -9.24 3.90
C LEU A 117 6.16 -8.60 3.23
N VAL A 118 5.84 -9.04 2.01
CA VAL A 118 4.81 -8.41 1.19
C VAL A 118 3.49 -9.16 1.19
N PHE A 119 2.37 -8.45 1.00
CA PHE A 119 1.03 -9.04 0.94
C PHE A 119 0.07 -8.25 0.05
N GLY A 120 -1.05 -8.89 -0.31
CA GLY A 120 -2.26 -8.23 -0.82
C GLY A 120 -3.51 -8.61 -0.02
N VAL A 121 -4.70 -8.24 -0.49
CA VAL A 121 -5.94 -8.33 0.31
C VAL A 121 -7.00 -9.19 -0.38
N THR A 122 -7.53 -10.18 0.35
CA THR A 122 -8.57 -11.10 -0.14
C THR A 122 -9.97 -10.51 -0.13
N ASP A 123 -10.20 -9.49 0.72
CA ASP A 123 -11.49 -8.86 0.91
C ASP A 123 -12.07 -8.29 -0.39
N TYR A 124 -13.38 -8.44 -0.55
CA TYR A 124 -14.15 -7.72 -1.56
C TYR A 124 -14.66 -6.41 -0.94
N SER A 125 -14.26 -5.28 -1.49
CA SER A 125 -14.74 -3.96 -1.05
C SER A 125 -16.07 -3.56 -1.73
N GLY A 126 -16.52 -4.35 -2.69
CA GLY A 126 -17.79 -4.23 -3.39
C GLY A 126 -17.98 -5.39 -4.37
N HIS A 127 -19.16 -5.47 -5.00
CA HIS A 127 -19.45 -6.52 -5.97
C HIS A 127 -18.40 -6.52 -7.09
N GLN A 128 -17.73 -7.67 -7.24
CA GLN A 128 -16.64 -7.87 -8.22
C GLN A 128 -15.50 -6.83 -8.10
N PHE A 129 -15.17 -6.42 -6.87
CA PHE A 129 -14.08 -5.46 -6.62
C PHE A 129 -13.27 -5.88 -5.40
N THR A 130 -11.97 -6.14 -5.61
CA THR A 130 -11.02 -6.65 -4.60
C THR A 130 -9.60 -6.12 -4.87
N ALA A 131 -8.65 -6.39 -3.98
CA ALA A 131 -7.30 -5.84 -3.99
C ALA A 131 -6.22 -6.93 -3.77
N HIS A 132 -6.33 -8.05 -4.50
CA HIS A 132 -5.51 -9.25 -4.28
C HIS A 132 -4.00 -9.06 -4.40
N TYR A 133 -3.54 -8.17 -5.28
CA TYR A 133 -2.12 -7.81 -5.42
C TYR A 133 -1.81 -6.39 -4.92
N GLY A 134 -2.80 -5.71 -4.38
CA GLY A 134 -2.77 -4.27 -4.12
C GLY A 134 -4.06 -3.58 -4.57
N ALA A 135 -4.31 -2.39 -4.05
CA ALA A 135 -5.47 -1.60 -4.46
C ALA A 135 -5.22 -1.02 -5.86
N THR A 136 -6.11 -1.29 -6.82
CA THR A 136 -6.00 -0.81 -8.19
C THR A 136 -7.18 0.07 -8.56
N GLN A 137 -6.94 1.08 -9.41
CA GLN A 137 -8.01 1.93 -9.89
C GLN A 137 -7.74 2.46 -11.29
N ALA A 138 -8.74 2.41 -12.17
CA ALA A 138 -8.74 3.21 -13.41
C ALA A 138 -9.12 4.66 -13.08
N GLY A 139 -8.16 5.58 -13.24
CA GLY A 139 -8.34 6.98 -12.90
C GLY A 139 -8.43 7.23 -11.39
N GLU A 140 -9.32 8.13 -11.01
CA GLU A 140 -9.58 8.53 -9.62
C GLU A 140 -10.53 7.56 -8.92
N PRO A 141 -10.30 7.20 -7.64
CA PRO A 141 -11.27 6.43 -6.86
C PRO A 141 -12.46 7.32 -6.46
N ARG A 142 -13.61 7.15 -7.11
CA ARG A 142 -14.81 7.98 -6.91
C ARG A 142 -15.98 7.21 -6.30
N GLU A 143 -16.11 5.93 -6.64
CA GLU A 143 -17.18 5.09 -6.15
C GLU A 143 -16.83 4.47 -4.79
N LYS A 144 -17.86 4.15 -4.00
CA LYS A 144 -17.71 3.55 -2.68
C LYS A 144 -16.79 2.33 -2.66
N LYS A 145 -16.94 1.40 -3.62
CA LYS A 145 -16.12 0.18 -3.70
C LYS A 145 -14.64 0.47 -3.97
N GLN A 146 -14.35 1.51 -4.75
CA GLN A 146 -13.00 1.93 -5.12
C GLN A 146 -12.32 2.61 -3.92
N ILE A 147 -13.07 3.49 -3.25
CA ILE A 147 -12.64 4.17 -2.02
C ILE A 147 -12.34 3.15 -0.92
N GLU A 148 -13.27 2.22 -0.72
CA GLU A 148 -13.17 1.18 0.30
C GLU A 148 -12.04 0.18 0.00
N GLY A 149 -11.75 -0.10 -1.29
CA GLY A 149 -10.59 -0.90 -1.67
C GLY A 149 -9.26 -0.28 -1.22
N CYS A 150 -9.13 1.04 -1.35
CA CYS A 150 -7.95 1.77 -0.86
C CYS A 150 -7.86 1.75 0.67
N ARG A 151 -8.97 2.03 1.37
CA ARG A 151 -9.01 2.01 2.84
C ARG A 151 -8.69 0.63 3.41
N ARG A 152 -9.27 -0.44 2.86
CA ARG A 152 -9.00 -1.81 3.30
C ARG A 152 -7.54 -2.20 3.17
N LEU A 153 -6.85 -1.76 2.13
CA LEU A 153 -5.41 -2.00 1.98
C LEU A 153 -4.64 -1.39 3.16
N GLY A 154 -4.90 -0.11 3.46
CA GLY A 154 -4.26 0.58 4.59
C GLY A 154 -4.60 -0.02 5.94
N LYS A 155 -5.87 -0.36 6.15
CA LYS A 155 -6.33 -1.05 7.36
C LYS A 155 -5.61 -2.37 7.55
N ARG A 156 -5.53 -3.20 6.51
CA ARG A 156 -4.86 -4.50 6.56
C ARG A 156 -3.37 -4.35 6.84
N LEU A 157 -2.71 -3.35 6.25
CA LEU A 157 -1.30 -3.04 6.57
C LEU A 157 -1.13 -2.72 8.06
N ALA A 158 -2.00 -1.87 8.60
CA ALA A 158 -1.98 -1.50 10.00
C ALA A 158 -2.32 -2.67 10.94
N GLU A 159 -3.24 -3.57 10.57
CA GLU A 159 -3.50 -4.83 11.27
C GLU A 159 -2.23 -5.69 11.33
N TRP A 160 -1.51 -5.85 10.21
CA TRP A 160 -0.28 -6.64 10.19
C TRP A 160 0.85 -6.04 11.01
N VAL A 161 1.04 -4.72 10.93
CA VAL A 161 2.01 -4.02 11.79
C VAL A 161 1.62 -4.19 13.27
N ALA A 162 0.35 -3.98 13.61
CA ALA A 162 -0.11 -4.13 14.99
C ALA A 162 0.13 -5.57 15.52
N VAL A 163 -0.12 -6.58 14.70
CA VAL A 163 0.05 -8.00 15.08
C VAL A 163 1.52 -8.37 15.23
N TYR A 164 2.34 -8.09 14.23
CA TYR A 164 3.70 -8.63 14.13
C TYR A 164 4.77 -7.72 14.73
N ILE A 165 4.49 -6.42 14.88
CA ILE A 165 5.43 -5.44 15.46
C ILE A 165 5.00 -5.06 16.87
N ASP A 166 3.73 -4.69 17.09
CA ASP A 166 3.23 -4.31 18.41
C ASP A 166 2.74 -5.52 19.25
N GLY A 167 2.67 -6.72 18.68
CA GLY A 167 2.27 -7.95 19.40
C GLY A 167 0.77 -8.09 19.67
N ARG A 168 -0.08 -7.28 19.02
CA ARG A 168 -1.54 -7.22 19.20
C ARG A 168 -2.27 -8.33 18.46
N LYS A 169 -2.13 -9.56 18.95
CA LYS A 169 -2.67 -10.78 18.32
C LYS A 169 -4.19 -10.76 18.14
N GLU A 170 -4.91 -10.00 18.96
CA GLU A 170 -6.37 -9.82 18.85
C GLU A 170 -6.79 -9.12 17.56
N LEU A 171 -5.88 -8.38 16.91
CA LEU A 171 -6.11 -7.71 15.64
C LEU A 171 -5.76 -8.58 14.42
N HIS A 172 -5.39 -9.85 14.63
CA HIS A 172 -5.12 -10.75 13.52
C HIS A 172 -6.34 -10.80 12.58
N PRO A 173 -6.20 -10.60 11.26
CA PRO A 173 -7.34 -10.48 10.36
C PRO A 173 -8.33 -11.66 10.41
N LEU A 174 -7.86 -12.88 10.73
CA LEU A 174 -8.74 -14.05 10.91
C LEU A 174 -9.71 -13.93 12.09
N LEU A 175 -9.43 -13.06 13.06
CA LEU A 175 -10.30 -12.73 14.18
C LEU A 175 -11.22 -11.52 13.88
N GLY A 176 -11.07 -10.90 12.70
CA GLY A 176 -11.84 -9.75 12.28
C GLY A 176 -13.34 -10.05 12.20
N LYS A 177 -14.15 -9.20 12.82
CA LYS A 177 -15.62 -9.33 12.87
C LYS A 177 -16.36 -8.60 11.74
N TYR A 178 -15.64 -7.97 10.82
CA TYR A 178 -16.25 -7.27 9.70
C TYR A 178 -16.44 -8.20 8.50
N LYS A 179 -17.48 -7.95 7.71
CA LYS A 179 -17.75 -8.71 6.50
C LYS A 179 -16.61 -8.52 5.50
N ARG A 180 -15.82 -9.56 5.23
CA ARG A 180 -14.77 -9.55 4.19
C ARG A 180 -15.36 -9.53 2.79
N ASN A 181 -16.56 -10.08 2.65
CA ASN A 181 -17.32 -10.10 1.44
C ASN A 181 -18.71 -9.49 1.72
N PRO A 182 -19.14 -8.43 1.02
CA PRO A 182 -20.39 -7.72 1.32
C PRO A 182 -21.66 -8.56 1.18
N TRP A 183 -21.58 -9.69 0.45
CA TRP A 183 -22.70 -10.63 0.25
C TRP A 183 -22.59 -11.94 1.04
N ASP A 184 -21.58 -12.08 1.90
CA ASP A 184 -21.56 -13.11 2.95
C ASP A 184 -22.46 -12.71 4.14
#